data_AF-A0A953BM39-F1
#
_entry.id   AF-A0A953BM39-F1
#
_cell.length_a   1.000
_cell.length_b   1.000
_cell.length_c   1.000
_cell.angle_alpha   90.00
_cell.angle_beta   90.00
_cell.angle_gamma   90.00
#
_symmetry.space_group_name_H-M   'P 1'
#
loop_
_entity.id
_entity.type
_entity.pdbx_description
1 polymer ?
#
loop_
_entity_poly.entity_id
_entity_poly.type
_entity_poly.pdbx_seq_one_letter_code
_entity_poly.pdbx_strand_id
1 'polypeptide(L)'
;MSLFHRLFVRLLGSRVVGFAPRSSRFTAIPAVLMVPALAVWPAPPSWVGSTHSGSSTALAQVRGEVSPPSRSDLESPVVLGELPTLWVTSLGYVEYLEPIGQGGGGDPRSCEVISTHTDANFEGGSFVIQAGFAENEVAAAQYTIPSNSFPIRIDTTEVIVAQQNAIVPTTTKWTMLFWSGRPDTGTLVASYSSDGVLLPHITMPPGTNGTNLLFGIDPSDPEQIIINAPGDGSNTFTIGFRIDDHNQQVGSGCSSGDIPSNRNAFPTTDVSGLAQPTLNWLKGINCGPFGCPPNGGWVRFSNLNSLCRPSGDWVMRAKWTSLNCQPGVGACCLPSGQCQVTTIGLCQSQAGQYQGDNSSCGPETCPAPTGACCFSNNFCLTLKEVDCQGAGGTWLGPATACVNNQCPSGACCLPLGNCVTSTQAACLGQGGTFQGVGSSCQSTNCPQPSGACCLGNGFCLSLSETECLGLPDATFKGPLTTCVDGNGNGTADICETLCPADFDQSGFVDIEDYTSFVMAFELGDDSADFDESGFVDIEDFVGFVLAFEEGC
;
A
#
# COMPACT_ATOMS: atom_id res chain seq x y z
N MET A 1 16.26 -29.05 -57.27
CA MET A 1 17.59 -28.50 -56.95
C MET A 1 17.85 -28.85 -55.49
N SER A 2 18.50 -29.98 -55.17
CA SER A 2 19.97 -30.14 -55.11
C SER A 2 20.57 -29.13 -54.12
N LEU A 3 21.32 -29.46 -53.07
CA LEU A 3 21.98 -30.68 -52.61
C LEU A 3 22.42 -30.38 -51.13
N PHE A 4 22.42 -31.39 -50.23
CA PHE A 4 23.58 -31.86 -49.42
C PHE A 4 24.53 -30.84 -48.73
N HIS A 5 25.19 -31.08 -47.59
CA HIS A 5 25.29 -32.16 -46.59
C HIS A 5 26.12 -31.63 -45.41
N ARG A 6 25.91 -32.30 -44.27
CA ARG A 6 26.73 -32.47 -43.04
C ARG A 6 28.27 -32.43 -43.13
N LEU A 7 28.85 -32.21 -41.93
CA LEU A 7 30.05 -32.77 -41.24
C LEU A 7 31.10 -31.71 -40.83
N PHE A 8 31.37 -31.47 -39.53
CA PHE A 8 32.15 -32.21 -38.51
C PHE A 8 33.68 -31.96 -38.55
N VAL A 9 34.27 -31.89 -37.33
CA VAL A 9 35.70 -32.08 -36.92
C VAL A 9 36.49 -30.82 -36.47
N ARG A 10 36.56 -30.69 -35.12
CA ARG A 10 37.74 -30.65 -34.23
C ARG A 10 39.03 -29.88 -34.60
N LEU A 11 39.48 -29.13 -33.56
CA LEU A 11 40.80 -29.11 -32.89
C LEU A 11 41.85 -28.03 -33.23
N LEU A 12 42.51 -27.59 -32.14
CA LEU A 12 43.74 -26.77 -31.97
C LEU A 12 43.51 -25.26 -32.15
N GLY A 13 43.80 -24.37 -31.19
CA GLY A 13 44.86 -24.34 -30.20
C GLY A 13 45.87 -23.28 -30.61
N SER A 14 45.89 -22.11 -29.96
CA SER A 14 47.03 -21.17 -29.98
C SER A 14 46.95 -20.13 -28.86
N ARG A 15 48.03 -20.13 -28.06
CA ARG A 15 48.45 -19.12 -27.08
C ARG A 15 48.92 -17.86 -27.80
N VAL A 16 48.64 -16.65 -27.28
CA VAL A 16 49.53 -15.46 -27.20
C VAL A 16 48.95 -14.53 -26.10
N VAL A 17 49.56 -14.44 -24.91
CA VAL A 17 50.41 -13.34 -24.36
C VAL A 17 49.74 -11.95 -24.31
N GLY A 18 49.63 -11.38 -23.10
CA GLY A 18 49.25 -9.98 -22.88
C GLY A 18 48.90 -9.65 -21.42
N PHE A 19 49.89 -9.49 -20.55
CA PHE A 19 50.23 -8.23 -19.85
C PHE A 19 49.30 -7.79 -18.71
N ALA A 20 49.79 -7.99 -17.48
CA ALA A 20 49.37 -7.29 -16.26
C ALA A 20 50.49 -6.33 -15.82
N PRO A 21 50.18 -5.14 -15.25
CA PRO A 21 51.12 -4.40 -14.42
C PRO A 21 50.69 -4.52 -12.95
N ARG A 22 51.45 -5.24 -12.11
CA ARG A 22 52.56 -4.76 -11.25
C ARG A 22 52.15 -3.79 -10.14
N SER A 23 52.07 -4.39 -8.95
CA SER A 23 52.25 -3.79 -7.63
C SER A 23 53.66 -3.21 -7.45
N SER A 24 53.76 -2.07 -6.76
CA SER A 24 55.01 -1.55 -6.19
C SER A 24 54.82 -1.28 -4.69
N ARG A 25 55.65 -1.96 -3.87
CA ARG A 25 55.94 -1.65 -2.46
C ARG A 25 57.10 -0.65 -2.40
N PHE A 26 57.06 0.32 -1.49
CA PHE A 26 58.21 0.96 -0.83
C PHE A 26 57.73 1.47 0.54
N THR A 27 58.04 0.75 1.63
CA THR A 27 59.04 1.05 2.69
C THR A 27 58.70 2.22 3.62
N ALA A 28 58.62 1.88 4.91
CA ALA A 28 58.45 2.77 6.05
C ALA A 28 59.80 3.18 6.70
N ILE A 29 59.71 4.07 7.72
CA ILE A 29 60.68 4.51 8.78
C ILE A 29 61.22 5.96 8.58
N PRO A 30 61.37 6.82 9.62
CA PRO A 30 60.48 7.22 10.72
C PRO A 30 60.28 8.77 10.80
N ALA A 31 59.32 9.25 11.59
CA ALA A 31 59.16 10.67 11.91
C ALA A 31 59.90 11.04 13.21
N VAL A 32 60.71 12.11 13.18
CA VAL A 32 61.36 12.74 14.34
C VAL A 32 60.72 14.11 14.60
N LEU A 33 60.45 14.34 15.89
CA LEU A 33 60.14 15.60 16.61
C LEU A 33 60.32 16.91 15.84
N MET A 34 59.33 17.82 15.95
CA MET A 34 59.49 19.15 16.60
C MET A 34 58.13 19.72 17.05
N VAL A 35 58.13 20.31 18.24
CA VAL A 35 57.00 20.93 18.98
C VAL A 35 56.79 22.37 18.52
N PRO A 36 55.58 22.95 18.69
CA PRO A 36 55.53 24.23 19.41
C PRO A 36 54.46 24.32 20.50
N ALA A 37 54.72 25.26 21.39
CA ALA A 37 54.22 25.43 22.75
C ALA A 37 52.73 25.77 22.89
N LEU A 38 52.19 25.28 24.02
CA LEU A 38 50.97 25.74 24.69
C LEU A 38 51.14 27.17 25.23
N ALA A 39 50.16 28.03 25.01
CA ALA A 39 49.97 29.25 25.78
C ALA A 39 48.60 29.21 26.47
N VAL A 40 48.66 29.19 27.80
CA VAL A 40 47.54 29.16 28.75
C VAL A 40 46.99 30.59 28.90
N TRP A 41 45.66 30.76 28.81
CA TRP A 41 44.97 31.98 29.21
C TRP A 41 44.38 31.81 30.63
N PRO A 42 44.55 32.78 31.55
CA PRO A 42 44.07 32.66 32.92
C PRO A 42 42.61 33.11 33.09
N ALA A 43 41.94 32.52 34.08
CA ALA A 43 40.59 32.82 34.54
C ALA A 43 40.45 34.26 35.12
N PRO A 44 39.23 34.84 35.14
CA PRO A 44 39.00 36.19 35.65
C PRO A 44 38.91 36.23 37.18
N PRO A 45 39.30 37.35 37.84
CA PRO A 45 39.14 37.51 39.27
C PRO A 45 37.73 38.00 39.64
N SER A 46 37.24 37.48 40.77
CA SER A 46 36.10 37.97 41.54
C SER A 46 36.37 39.36 42.11
N TRP A 47 35.34 40.21 42.13
CA TRP A 47 35.34 41.43 42.94
C TRP A 47 34.03 41.59 43.71
N VAL A 48 34.21 41.81 45.01
CA VAL A 48 33.22 42.11 46.04
C VAL A 48 32.87 43.60 45.97
N GLY A 49 31.61 43.93 46.27
CA GLY A 49 31.06 45.28 46.12
C GLY A 49 31.56 46.33 47.12
N SER A 50 31.30 47.59 46.78
CA SER A 50 31.14 48.68 47.75
C SER A 50 30.20 49.75 47.20
N THR A 51 29.28 50.18 48.06
CA THR A 51 28.32 51.28 47.90
C THR A 51 29.04 52.64 47.95
N HIS A 52 28.58 53.65 47.21
CA HIS A 52 28.45 55.05 47.66
C HIS A 52 27.61 55.89 46.67
N SER A 53 26.75 56.74 47.22
CA SER A 53 25.83 57.69 46.60
C SER A 53 26.52 58.95 46.04
N GLY A 54 26.05 59.48 44.91
CA GLY A 54 26.40 60.84 44.47
C GLY A 54 25.86 61.17 43.08
N SER A 55 24.92 62.12 43.02
CA SER A 55 24.36 62.69 41.80
C SER A 55 25.35 63.61 41.07
N SER A 56 25.54 63.43 39.77
CA SER A 56 25.82 64.54 38.84
C SER A 56 25.44 64.17 37.41
N THR A 57 24.73 65.10 36.78
CA THR A 57 24.27 65.08 35.39
C THR A 57 25.45 65.15 34.42
N ALA A 58 25.61 64.13 33.58
CA ALA A 58 26.42 64.18 32.37
C ALA A 58 25.66 63.50 31.23
N LEU A 59 25.36 64.26 30.19
CA LEU A 59 24.77 63.82 28.93
C LEU A 59 25.71 62.82 28.24
N ALA A 60 25.48 61.53 28.43
CA ALA A 60 26.07 60.48 27.61
C ALA A 60 25.09 60.14 26.48
N GLN A 61 25.43 60.59 25.28
CA GLN A 61 24.75 60.24 24.04
C GLN A 61 24.94 58.74 23.81
N VAL A 62 23.97 57.93 24.23
CA VAL A 62 23.88 56.51 23.87
C VAL A 62 23.61 56.47 22.36
N ARG A 63 24.63 56.15 21.56
CA ARG A 63 24.38 55.56 20.24
C ARG A 63 23.64 54.26 20.53
N GLY A 64 22.34 54.24 20.25
CA GLY A 64 21.58 53.00 20.24
C GLY A 64 22.22 52.08 19.20
N GLU A 65 22.79 50.97 19.66
CA GLU A 65 22.91 49.79 18.82
C GLU A 65 21.48 49.36 18.51
N VAL A 66 20.99 49.80 17.35
CA VAL A 66 19.73 49.32 16.79
C VAL A 66 19.93 47.83 16.59
N SER A 67 19.19 47.03 17.35
CA SER A 67 19.07 45.59 17.08
C SER A 67 18.73 45.43 15.60
N PRO A 68 19.42 44.56 14.84
CA PRO A 68 19.04 44.33 13.44
C PRO A 68 17.55 43.95 13.43
N PRO A 69 16.70 44.65 12.67
CA PRO A 69 15.27 44.39 12.70
C PRO A 69 15.02 42.94 12.33
N SER A 70 14.10 42.32 13.05
CA SER A 70 13.70 40.95 12.78
C SER A 70 13.07 40.88 11.40
N ARG A 71 13.38 39.83 10.61
CA ARG A 71 12.72 39.66 9.30
C ARG A 71 11.22 39.50 9.42
N SER A 72 10.71 39.03 10.57
CA SER A 72 9.28 39.05 10.88
C SER A 72 8.68 40.46 10.92
N ASP A 73 9.47 41.50 11.21
CA ASP A 73 9.00 42.91 11.16
C ASP A 73 8.93 43.46 9.72
N LEU A 74 9.47 42.71 8.76
CA LEU A 74 9.46 43.04 7.33
C LEU A 74 8.39 42.26 6.56
N GLU A 75 7.49 41.58 7.29
CA GLU A 75 6.27 41.04 6.72
C GLU A 75 5.26 42.17 6.43
N SER A 76 4.81 42.24 5.17
CA SER A 76 3.91 43.29 4.73
C SER A 76 2.63 42.70 4.16
N PRO A 77 1.50 42.74 4.89
CA PRO A 77 0.22 42.26 4.39
C PRO A 77 -0.22 43.05 3.15
N VAL A 78 -0.68 42.34 2.13
CA VAL A 78 -1.14 42.92 0.86
C VAL A 78 -2.43 42.25 0.42
N VAL A 79 -3.32 43.03 -0.21
CA VAL A 79 -4.52 42.52 -0.87
C VAL A 79 -4.41 42.87 -2.35
N LEU A 80 -4.53 41.85 -3.20
CA LEU A 80 -4.39 41.95 -4.65
C LEU A 80 -5.73 41.56 -5.30
N GLY A 81 -6.27 42.43 -6.15
CA GLY A 81 -7.58 42.23 -6.79
C GLY A 81 -7.53 41.16 -7.88
N GLU A 82 -6.85 41.47 -8.98
CA GLU A 82 -6.51 40.51 -10.04
C GLU A 82 -4.99 40.32 -10.06
N LEU A 83 -4.55 39.08 -10.21
CA LEU A 83 -3.14 38.74 -10.39
C LEU A 83 -2.84 38.45 -11.86
N PRO A 84 -2.10 39.33 -12.55
CA PRO A 84 -1.55 39.02 -13.87
C PRO A 84 -0.65 37.78 -13.80
N THR A 85 -0.87 36.84 -14.72
CA THR A 85 -0.02 35.66 -14.87
C THR A 85 1.09 35.91 -15.87
N LEU A 86 2.34 35.72 -15.45
CA LEU A 86 3.50 35.69 -16.32
C LEU A 86 3.76 34.25 -16.77
N TRP A 87 3.38 33.95 -17.99
CA TRP A 87 3.55 32.64 -18.62
C TRP A 87 4.94 32.49 -19.21
N VAL A 88 5.67 31.47 -18.77
CA VAL A 88 7.02 31.17 -19.29
C VAL A 88 7.20 29.68 -19.51
N THR A 89 7.82 29.28 -20.62
CA THR A 89 8.28 27.91 -20.85
C THR A 89 9.79 27.83 -21.05
N SER A 90 10.34 26.63 -20.92
CA SER A 90 11.74 26.31 -21.27
C SER A 90 12.14 26.68 -22.70
N LEU A 91 11.18 26.77 -23.64
CA LEU A 91 11.39 27.20 -25.02
C LEU A 91 10.99 28.67 -25.28
N GLY A 92 10.57 29.41 -24.25
CA GLY A 92 10.23 30.84 -24.33
C GLY A 92 8.76 31.16 -24.03
N TYR A 93 8.24 32.19 -24.70
CA TYR A 93 6.84 32.61 -24.52
C TYR A 93 5.88 31.68 -25.28
N VAL A 94 4.88 31.16 -24.59
CA VAL A 94 3.77 30.41 -25.20
C VAL A 94 2.47 31.14 -24.88
N GLU A 95 1.64 31.31 -25.91
CA GLU A 95 0.35 32.02 -25.84
C GLU A 95 -0.74 31.19 -25.11
N TYR A 96 -0.52 29.89 -24.92
CA TYR A 96 -1.42 28.96 -24.22
C TYR A 96 -0.65 27.94 -23.37
N LEU A 97 -0.58 28.18 -22.08
CA LEU A 97 -0.46 27.15 -21.06
C LEU A 97 -1.78 27.15 -20.29
N GLU A 98 -2.31 25.98 -19.91
CA GLU A 98 -3.52 25.96 -19.11
C GLU A 98 -3.20 26.44 -17.67
N PRO A 99 -3.99 27.37 -17.10
CA PRO A 99 -3.84 27.77 -15.70
C PRO A 99 -4.02 26.54 -14.81
N ILE A 100 -3.24 26.44 -13.74
CA ILE A 100 -3.42 25.40 -12.73
C ILE A 100 -4.76 25.69 -12.00
N GLY A 101 -5.87 25.18 -12.54
CA GLY A 101 -7.21 25.38 -11.97
C GLY A 101 -8.35 25.67 -12.95
N GLN A 102 -8.10 25.98 -14.22
CA GLN A 102 -9.17 26.14 -15.24
C GLN A 102 -9.42 24.89 -16.11
N GLY A 103 -8.82 23.76 -15.76
CA GLY A 103 -9.26 22.43 -16.20
C GLY A 103 -10.54 22.00 -15.48
N GLY A 104 -11.60 22.80 -15.59
CA GLY A 104 -12.95 22.50 -15.12
C GLY A 104 -13.56 21.36 -15.94
N GLY A 105 -13.15 20.15 -15.59
CA GLY A 105 -13.55 18.89 -16.22
C GLY A 105 -12.47 17.85 -16.01
N GLY A 106 -11.94 17.76 -14.78
CA GLY A 106 -10.90 16.81 -14.41
C GLY A 106 -11.27 15.43 -14.93
N ASP A 107 -10.49 14.94 -15.90
CA ASP A 107 -10.52 13.52 -16.17
C ASP A 107 -10.21 12.87 -14.82
N PRO A 108 -11.13 12.07 -14.24
CA PRO A 108 -10.86 11.35 -13.00
C PRO A 108 -9.66 10.40 -13.12
N ARG A 109 -9.13 10.25 -14.35
CA ARG A 109 -7.96 9.47 -14.74
C ARG A 109 -6.74 10.33 -15.12
N SER A 110 -6.79 11.65 -14.87
CA SER A 110 -5.61 12.49 -15.09
C SER A 110 -4.50 12.07 -14.14
N CYS A 111 -3.33 11.81 -14.72
CA CYS A 111 -2.11 11.48 -14.00
C CYS A 111 -1.43 12.71 -13.38
N GLU A 112 -2.00 13.90 -13.59
CA GLU A 112 -1.50 15.16 -13.08
C GLU A 112 -1.95 15.36 -11.62
N VAL A 113 -1.00 15.71 -10.77
CA VAL A 113 -1.22 15.98 -9.35
C VAL A 113 -0.65 17.35 -9.03
N ILE A 114 -1.38 18.13 -8.22
CA ILE A 114 -0.91 19.41 -7.69
C ILE A 114 -0.40 19.19 -6.27
N SER A 115 0.83 19.64 -6.01
CA SER A 115 1.39 19.72 -4.66
C SER A 115 1.56 21.19 -4.26
N THR A 116 0.96 21.55 -3.13
CA THR A 116 0.99 22.90 -2.56
C THR A 116 0.87 22.83 -1.04
N HIS A 117 1.42 23.83 -0.36
CA HIS A 117 1.27 24.02 1.09
C HIS A 117 0.40 25.22 1.45
N THR A 118 -0.08 25.96 0.46
CA THR A 118 -0.87 27.18 0.63
C THR A 118 -2.31 26.97 0.20
N ASP A 119 -3.23 27.76 0.76
CA ASP A 119 -4.64 27.84 0.35
C ASP A 119 -4.90 28.94 -0.72
N ALA A 120 -3.85 29.62 -1.19
CA ALA A 120 -3.94 30.60 -2.25
C ALA A 120 -4.55 30.02 -3.53
N ASN A 121 -5.47 30.76 -4.15
CA ASN A 121 -6.09 30.36 -5.42
C ASN A 121 -5.28 30.77 -6.67
N PHE A 122 -4.20 31.55 -6.50
CA PHE A 122 -3.33 32.08 -7.56
C PHE A 122 -4.02 33.01 -8.59
N GLU A 123 -5.22 33.51 -8.28
CA GLU A 123 -5.99 34.45 -9.13
C GLU A 123 -6.10 35.85 -8.48
N GLY A 124 -5.91 35.94 -7.16
CA GLY A 124 -5.97 37.17 -6.37
C GLY A 124 -6.08 36.84 -4.88
N GLY A 125 -6.27 37.84 -4.02
CA GLY A 125 -6.54 37.63 -2.60
C GLY A 125 -5.56 38.31 -1.66
N SER A 126 -5.45 37.77 -0.44
CA SER A 126 -4.61 38.34 0.62
C SER A 126 -3.34 37.53 0.79
N PHE A 127 -2.21 38.21 0.88
CA PHE A 127 -0.89 37.63 0.99
C PHE A 127 -0.03 38.41 1.98
N VAL A 128 1.08 37.81 2.40
CA VAL A 128 2.11 38.48 3.21
C VAL A 128 3.41 38.55 2.40
N ILE A 129 3.82 39.77 2.06
CA ILE A 129 5.06 40.03 1.32
C ILE A 129 6.24 39.87 2.28
N GLN A 130 7.23 39.08 1.87
CA GLN A 130 8.46 38.87 2.64
C GLN A 130 9.51 39.93 2.25
N ALA A 131 9.32 41.18 2.67
CA ALA A 131 10.10 42.32 2.19
C ALA A 131 11.58 42.35 2.65
N GLY A 132 11.97 41.42 3.53
CA GLY A 132 13.37 41.20 3.94
C GLY A 132 14.12 40.16 3.11
N PHE A 133 13.52 39.64 2.05
CA PHE A 133 14.11 38.59 1.20
C PHE A 133 15.16 39.19 0.26
N ALA A 134 16.40 38.76 0.37
CA ALA A 134 17.55 39.33 -0.33
C ALA A 134 17.86 38.63 -1.65
N GLU A 135 18.70 39.27 -2.47
CA GLU A 135 19.34 38.60 -3.62
C GLU A 135 20.11 37.35 -3.18
N ASN A 136 20.10 36.32 -4.01
CA ASN A 136 20.66 34.99 -3.80
C ASN A 136 19.98 34.13 -2.71
N GLU A 137 18.92 34.63 -2.08
CA GLU A 137 18.09 33.82 -1.19
C GLU A 137 17.10 32.96 -1.95
N VAL A 138 16.76 31.81 -1.37
CA VAL A 138 15.84 30.86 -2.01
C VAL A 138 14.69 30.54 -1.06
N ALA A 139 13.47 30.81 -1.53
CA ALA A 139 12.23 30.32 -0.95
C ALA A 139 11.96 28.95 -1.55
N ALA A 140 11.80 27.90 -0.73
CA ALA A 140 11.60 26.56 -1.26
C ALA A 140 10.54 25.78 -0.49
N ALA A 141 9.76 24.99 -1.22
CA ALA A 141 8.73 24.11 -0.70
C ALA A 141 9.07 22.66 -1.06
N GLN A 142 9.20 21.82 -0.03
CA GLN A 142 9.44 20.40 -0.15
C GLN A 142 8.12 19.63 -0.12
N TYR A 143 7.92 18.68 -1.02
CA TYR A 143 6.73 17.84 -1.08
C TYR A 143 7.11 16.37 -0.91
N THR A 144 6.36 15.66 -0.08
CA THR A 144 6.43 14.20 0.05
C THR A 144 5.34 13.59 -0.79
N ILE A 145 5.70 12.67 -1.70
CA ILE A 145 4.75 11.97 -2.57
C ILE A 145 4.89 10.46 -2.42
N PRO A 146 3.90 9.67 -2.86
CA PRO A 146 4.02 8.21 -2.85
C PRO A 146 5.25 7.73 -3.62
N SER A 147 5.99 6.74 -3.08
CA SER A 147 7.24 6.26 -3.68
C SER A 147 7.06 5.71 -5.10
N ASN A 148 5.91 5.10 -5.39
CA ASN A 148 5.53 4.59 -6.70
C ASN A 148 5.22 5.68 -7.74
N SER A 149 5.08 6.94 -7.31
CA SER A 149 4.86 8.07 -8.22
C SER A 149 6.13 8.42 -9.00
N PHE A 150 7.31 8.12 -8.47
CA PHE A 150 8.57 8.39 -9.15
C PHE A 150 8.86 7.37 -10.27
N PRO A 151 9.43 7.80 -11.41
CA PRO A 151 9.83 9.18 -11.72
C PRO A 151 8.64 10.07 -12.08
N ILE A 152 8.72 11.34 -11.69
CA ILE A 152 7.72 12.36 -12.03
C ILE A 152 8.28 13.35 -13.05
N ARG A 153 7.42 13.85 -13.93
CA ARG A 153 7.67 15.02 -14.77
C ARG A 153 7.03 16.23 -14.12
N ILE A 154 7.76 17.33 -13.99
CA ILE A 154 7.16 18.62 -13.60
C ILE A 154 6.49 19.22 -14.82
N ASP A 155 5.19 19.47 -14.75
CA ASP A 155 4.42 20.05 -15.85
C ASP A 155 4.43 21.59 -15.75
N THR A 156 4.02 22.10 -14.59
CA THR A 156 4.01 23.55 -14.31
C THR A 156 4.32 23.82 -12.84
N THR A 157 4.79 25.03 -12.54
CA THR A 157 5.07 25.51 -11.19
C THR A 157 4.70 26.98 -11.12
N GLU A 158 4.03 27.36 -10.03
CA GLU A 158 3.60 28.74 -9.80
C GLU A 158 4.20 29.32 -8.54
N VAL A 159 4.49 30.63 -8.57
CA VAL A 159 4.99 31.42 -7.44
C VAL A 159 4.38 32.82 -7.51
N ILE A 160 3.82 33.31 -6.40
CA ILE A 160 3.31 34.68 -6.33
C ILE A 160 4.39 35.60 -5.77
N VAL A 161 4.75 36.60 -6.58
CA VAL A 161 5.64 37.70 -6.22
C VAL A 161 4.82 38.97 -6.15
N ALA A 162 5.03 39.79 -5.12
CA ALA A 162 4.28 41.03 -4.95
C ALA A 162 5.14 42.16 -4.40
N GLN A 163 4.65 43.37 -4.61
CA GLN A 163 5.20 44.61 -4.07
C GLN A 163 4.08 45.43 -3.42
N GLN A 164 4.44 46.33 -2.52
CA GLN A 164 3.49 47.23 -1.89
C GLN A 164 4.02 48.65 -1.87
N ASN A 165 3.16 49.60 -2.25
CA ASN A 165 3.47 51.03 -2.28
C ASN A 165 4.79 51.36 -3.00
N ALA A 166 5.11 50.63 -4.07
CA ALA A 166 6.35 50.86 -4.80
C ALA A 166 6.31 52.24 -5.48
N ILE A 167 7.38 53.02 -5.32
CA ILE A 167 7.45 54.39 -5.87
C ILE A 167 8.11 54.44 -7.25
N VAL A 168 8.62 53.31 -7.71
CA VAL A 168 9.26 53.10 -9.01
C VAL A 168 8.73 51.81 -9.62
N PRO A 169 8.78 51.63 -10.95
CA PRO A 169 8.61 50.31 -11.53
C PRO A 169 9.69 49.38 -10.98
N THR A 170 9.33 48.11 -10.76
CA THR A 170 10.25 47.11 -10.26
C THR A 170 10.52 46.08 -11.34
N THR A 171 11.77 45.64 -11.43
CA THR A 171 12.20 44.49 -12.23
C THR A 171 12.90 43.50 -11.31
N THR A 172 12.36 42.31 -11.17
CA THR A 172 12.95 41.22 -10.38
C THR A 172 13.46 40.15 -11.32
N LYS A 173 14.77 39.86 -11.27
CA LYS A 173 15.35 38.71 -11.95
C LYS A 173 15.29 37.51 -11.03
N TRP A 174 14.90 36.37 -11.55
CA TRP A 174 14.54 35.21 -10.75
C TRP A 174 15.08 33.92 -11.34
N THR A 175 15.22 32.90 -10.49
CA THR A 175 15.53 31.54 -10.89
C THR A 175 14.56 30.55 -10.26
N MET A 176 14.00 29.65 -11.08
CA MET A 176 13.30 28.47 -10.61
C MET A 176 14.28 27.30 -10.47
N LEU A 177 14.19 26.57 -9.36
CA LEU A 177 15.08 25.45 -9.03
C LEU A 177 14.27 24.21 -8.64
N PHE A 178 14.75 23.04 -9.05
CA PHE A 178 14.06 21.77 -8.84
C PHE A 178 15.03 20.71 -8.30
N TRP A 179 14.69 20.06 -7.19
CA TRP A 179 15.50 19.03 -6.57
C TRP A 179 14.77 17.69 -6.49
N SER A 180 15.53 16.60 -6.69
CA SER A 180 15.19 15.28 -6.18
C SER A 180 15.63 15.22 -4.72
N GLY A 181 14.68 15.07 -3.81
CA GLY A 181 14.89 15.12 -2.36
C GLY A 181 14.85 16.53 -1.79
N ARG A 182 15.56 16.71 -0.67
CA ARG A 182 15.67 17.99 0.04
C ARG A 182 16.58 19.00 -0.69
N PRO A 183 16.42 20.31 -0.48
CA PRO A 183 17.26 21.30 -1.15
C PRO A 183 18.69 21.41 -0.57
N ASP A 184 18.92 20.92 0.65
CA ASP A 184 20.22 20.96 1.35
C ASP A 184 21.11 19.76 1.05
N THR A 185 20.53 18.56 0.95
CA THR A 185 21.26 17.30 0.74
C THR A 185 20.89 16.57 -0.55
N GLY A 186 19.77 16.93 -1.19
CA GLY A 186 19.29 16.29 -2.41
C GLY A 186 20.04 16.74 -3.66
N THR A 187 19.61 16.22 -4.80
CA THR A 187 20.23 16.52 -6.09
C THR A 187 19.45 17.62 -6.80
N LEU A 188 20.12 18.72 -7.15
CA LEU A 188 19.55 19.73 -8.04
C LEU A 188 19.41 19.11 -9.44
N VAL A 189 18.17 18.97 -9.91
CA VAL A 189 17.83 18.35 -11.19
C VAL A 189 17.85 19.39 -12.31
N ALA A 190 17.26 20.56 -12.06
CA ALA A 190 17.17 21.62 -13.05
C ALA A 190 17.15 23.02 -12.40
N SER A 191 17.60 24.02 -13.16
CA SER A 191 17.53 25.43 -12.79
C SER A 191 17.34 26.30 -14.02
N TYR A 192 16.36 27.22 -13.97
CA TYR A 192 16.02 28.12 -15.06
C TYR A 192 16.00 29.56 -14.57
N SER A 193 16.86 30.39 -15.12
CA SER A 193 17.04 31.79 -14.73
C SER A 193 16.45 32.73 -15.76
N SER A 194 15.75 33.77 -15.31
CA SER A 194 15.25 34.82 -16.18
C SER A 194 16.41 35.57 -16.83
N ASP A 195 16.44 35.61 -18.16
CA ASP A 195 17.46 36.28 -18.97
C ASP A 195 16.92 37.53 -19.68
N GLY A 196 15.62 37.80 -19.57
CA GLY A 196 14.93 38.92 -20.21
C GLY A 196 14.69 38.71 -21.71
N VAL A 197 15.05 37.54 -22.25
CA VAL A 197 14.89 37.19 -23.68
C VAL A 197 13.95 36.01 -23.81
N LEU A 198 14.36 34.85 -23.30
CA LEU A 198 13.57 33.62 -23.31
C LEU A 198 12.65 33.58 -22.10
N LEU A 199 13.23 33.84 -20.93
CA LEU A 199 12.55 33.88 -19.66
C LEU A 199 12.49 35.34 -19.20
N PRO A 200 11.34 36.03 -19.37
CA PRO A 200 11.19 37.42 -18.98
C PRO A 200 11.38 37.63 -17.47
N HIS A 201 11.93 38.79 -17.11
CA HIS A 201 11.95 39.24 -15.73
C HIS A 201 10.53 39.56 -15.26
N ILE A 202 10.28 39.46 -13.95
CA ILE A 202 9.02 39.92 -13.38
C ILE A 202 9.09 41.45 -13.33
N THR A 203 8.17 42.12 -14.02
CA THR A 203 8.10 43.58 -14.02
C THR A 203 6.74 44.05 -13.52
N MET A 204 6.72 45.04 -12.64
CA MET A 204 5.50 45.62 -12.10
C MET A 204 5.56 47.15 -12.17
N PRO A 205 4.44 47.83 -12.45
CA PRO A 205 4.39 49.30 -12.41
C PRO A 205 4.53 49.80 -10.96
N PRO A 206 4.78 51.11 -10.73
CA PRO A 206 4.66 51.70 -9.40
C PRO A 206 3.30 51.40 -8.75
N GLY A 207 3.28 51.29 -7.43
CA GLY A 207 2.10 51.02 -6.61
C GLY A 207 2.14 49.65 -5.94
N THR A 208 0.97 49.16 -5.57
CA THR A 208 0.78 47.84 -4.95
C THR A 208 0.28 46.89 -6.02
N ASN A 209 1.13 45.94 -6.41
CA ASN A 209 0.89 45.03 -7.53
C ASN A 209 1.41 43.64 -7.15
N GLY A 210 0.95 42.61 -7.85
CA GLY A 210 1.55 41.29 -7.80
C GLY A 210 1.55 40.64 -9.17
N THR A 211 2.29 39.55 -9.28
CA THR A 211 2.39 38.73 -10.48
C THR A 211 2.44 37.28 -10.04
N ASN A 212 1.59 36.46 -10.67
CA ASN A 212 1.70 35.02 -10.60
C ASN A 212 2.68 34.57 -11.67
N LEU A 213 3.89 34.15 -11.28
CA LEU A 213 4.83 33.53 -12.21
C LEU A 213 4.37 32.09 -12.43
N LEU A 214 3.97 31.73 -13.66
CA LEU A 214 3.66 30.37 -14.05
C LEU A 214 4.76 29.86 -14.99
N PHE A 215 5.63 29.04 -14.44
CA PHE A 215 6.71 28.35 -15.15
C PHE A 215 6.26 26.97 -15.59
N GLY A 216 6.23 26.70 -16.89
CA GLY A 216 5.93 25.41 -17.47
C GLY A 216 7.09 24.85 -18.29
N ILE A 217 6.98 23.58 -18.67
CA ILE A 217 7.81 23.00 -19.72
C ILE A 217 6.87 22.65 -20.86
N ASP A 218 7.23 23.02 -22.08
CA ASP A 218 6.46 22.61 -23.24
C ASP A 218 6.48 21.07 -23.33
N PRO A 219 5.33 20.37 -23.45
CA PRO A 219 5.32 18.90 -23.58
C PRO A 219 6.12 18.36 -24.77
N SER A 220 6.37 19.19 -25.78
CA SER A 220 7.17 18.88 -26.97
C SER A 220 8.66 19.14 -26.77
N ASP A 221 9.06 19.76 -25.66
CA ASP A 221 10.46 19.97 -25.34
C ASP A 221 11.15 18.61 -25.09
N PRO A 222 12.23 18.26 -25.80
CA PRO A 222 13.00 17.05 -25.50
C PRO A 222 13.62 17.06 -24.10
N GLU A 223 13.84 18.24 -23.50
CA GLU A 223 14.44 18.43 -22.18
C GLU A 223 13.37 18.66 -21.09
N GLN A 224 12.58 17.61 -20.80
CA GLN A 224 11.64 17.60 -19.68
C GLN A 224 12.37 17.57 -18.31
N ILE A 225 11.80 18.24 -17.29
CA ILE A 225 12.27 18.10 -15.90
C ILE A 225 11.72 16.80 -15.34
N ILE A 226 12.54 15.75 -15.39
CA ILE A 226 12.24 14.45 -14.79
C ILE A 226 12.93 14.34 -13.43
N ILE A 227 12.14 14.24 -12.37
CA ILE A 227 12.62 14.02 -11.01
C ILE A 227 12.50 12.53 -10.71
N ASN A 228 13.64 11.87 -10.52
CA ASN A 228 13.71 10.50 -10.04
C ASN A 228 13.55 10.42 -8.52
N ALA A 229 13.19 9.24 -8.01
CA ALA A 229 13.14 9.00 -6.57
C ALA A 229 14.50 9.33 -5.94
N PRO A 230 14.54 10.08 -4.82
CA PRO A 230 15.79 10.42 -4.18
C PRO A 230 16.43 9.17 -3.58
N GLY A 231 17.76 9.07 -3.70
CA GLY A 231 18.53 7.91 -3.20
C GLY A 231 18.54 7.76 -1.67
N ASP A 232 18.03 8.75 -0.94
CA ASP A 232 17.88 8.74 0.52
C ASP A 232 16.58 8.07 1.00
N GLY A 233 15.72 7.62 0.08
CA GLY A 233 14.44 6.98 0.39
C GLY A 233 13.38 7.93 0.96
N SER A 234 13.60 9.25 0.91
CA SER A 234 12.67 10.24 1.48
C SER A 234 11.34 10.36 0.72
N ASN A 235 11.30 9.90 -0.54
CA ASN A 235 10.18 10.09 -1.47
C ASN A 235 9.75 11.56 -1.61
N THR A 236 10.73 12.47 -1.60
CA THR A 236 10.47 13.91 -1.68
C THR A 236 11.05 14.54 -2.94
N PHE A 237 10.42 15.63 -3.39
CA PHE A 237 11.00 16.58 -4.33
C PHE A 237 10.83 17.99 -3.77
N THR A 238 11.62 18.94 -4.26
CA THR A 238 11.57 20.33 -3.78
C THR A 238 11.54 21.27 -4.98
N ILE A 239 10.70 22.30 -4.92
CA ILE A 239 10.76 23.45 -5.82
C ILE A 239 11.31 24.65 -5.05
N GLY A 240 12.01 25.53 -5.74
CA GLY A 240 12.52 26.78 -5.14
C GLY A 240 12.45 27.95 -6.10
N PHE A 241 12.24 29.12 -5.53
CA PHE A 241 12.28 30.42 -6.18
C PHE A 241 13.41 31.24 -5.56
N ARG A 242 14.36 31.66 -6.40
CA ARG A 242 15.47 32.54 -6.02
C ARG A 242 15.28 33.90 -6.64
N ILE A 243 15.57 34.96 -5.88
CA ILE A 243 15.80 36.28 -6.45
C ILE A 243 17.28 36.37 -6.82
N ASP A 244 17.58 36.54 -8.10
CA ASP A 244 18.95 36.74 -8.59
C ASP A 244 19.38 38.19 -8.41
N ASP A 245 18.56 39.10 -8.93
CA ASP A 245 18.75 40.54 -8.80
C ASP A 245 17.41 41.17 -8.43
N HIS A 246 17.45 42.05 -7.44
CA HIS A 246 16.38 42.97 -7.12
C HIS A 246 16.44 44.18 -8.05
N ASN A 247 15.36 44.95 -8.10
CA ASN A 247 15.32 46.20 -8.86
C ASN A 247 16.31 47.24 -8.30
N GLN A 248 16.41 47.31 -6.97
CA GLN A 248 17.26 48.25 -6.26
C GLN A 248 17.62 47.70 -4.85
N GLN A 249 18.28 46.55 -4.77
CA GLN A 249 19.01 46.20 -3.55
C GLN A 249 20.31 47.02 -3.50
N VAL A 250 20.68 47.47 -2.30
CA VAL A 250 21.94 48.15 -2.02
C VAL A 250 22.72 47.35 -0.99
N GLY A 251 24.05 47.34 -1.09
CA GLY A 251 24.86 46.60 -0.11
C GLY A 251 24.68 45.08 -0.20
N SER A 252 24.76 44.39 0.94
CA SER A 252 24.82 42.92 0.99
C SER A 252 23.49 42.24 1.23
N GLY A 253 22.40 42.99 1.43
CA GLY A 253 21.08 42.44 1.79
C GLY A 253 20.94 41.99 3.26
N CYS A 254 21.91 42.36 4.12
CA CYS A 254 21.92 41.91 5.52
C CYS A 254 21.28 42.91 6.48
N SER A 255 21.15 44.16 6.05
CA SER A 255 20.54 45.23 6.84
C SER A 255 19.16 45.56 6.27
N SER A 256 18.20 45.98 7.09
CA SER A 256 16.87 46.39 6.59
C SER A 256 16.88 47.51 5.57
N GLY A 257 17.89 48.39 5.63
CA GLY A 257 18.08 49.46 4.65
C GLY A 257 18.66 48.98 3.32
N ASP A 258 19.25 47.78 3.28
CA ASP A 258 19.85 47.20 2.09
C ASP A 258 18.80 46.82 1.06
N ILE A 259 17.57 46.53 1.51
CA ILE A 259 16.49 46.02 0.69
C ILE A 259 15.27 46.94 0.82
N PRO A 260 15.24 48.09 0.11
CA PRO A 260 14.11 49.01 0.19
C PRO A 260 12.81 48.35 -0.30
N SER A 261 11.85 48.18 0.60
CA SER A 261 10.59 47.48 0.31
C SER A 261 9.70 48.19 -0.71
N ASN A 262 9.81 49.51 -0.84
CA ASN A 262 9.06 50.34 -1.79
C ASN A 262 9.74 50.49 -3.17
N ARG A 263 10.77 49.71 -3.43
CA ARG A 263 11.52 49.74 -4.71
C ARG A 263 11.78 48.36 -5.28
N ASN A 264 11.31 47.30 -4.63
CA ASN A 264 11.56 45.91 -4.96
C ASN A 264 10.26 45.09 -4.83
N ALA A 265 10.24 43.90 -5.43
CA ALA A 265 9.16 42.94 -5.29
C ALA A 265 9.70 41.63 -4.69
N PHE A 266 8.87 40.92 -3.92
CA PHE A 266 9.30 39.83 -3.05
C PHE A 266 8.37 38.62 -3.15
N PRO A 267 8.87 37.40 -2.85
CA PRO A 267 8.01 36.25 -2.68
C PRO A 267 7.01 36.47 -1.54
N THR A 268 5.90 35.76 -1.62
CA THR A 268 4.80 35.89 -0.65
C THR A 268 4.58 34.60 0.14
N THR A 269 4.06 34.76 1.35
CA THR A 269 3.46 33.68 2.14
C THR A 269 1.95 33.90 2.26
N ASP A 270 1.21 32.85 2.57
CA ASP A 270 -0.23 32.98 2.84
C ASP A 270 -0.54 33.66 4.17
N VAL A 271 -1.83 33.94 4.36
CA VAL A 271 -2.39 34.57 5.56
C VAL A 271 -3.03 33.55 6.52
N SER A 272 -3.12 32.27 6.11
CA SER A 272 -3.70 31.19 6.92
C SER A 272 -2.81 30.74 8.08
N GLY A 273 -1.57 31.22 8.12
CA GLY A 273 -0.59 30.87 9.13
C GLY A 273 0.28 29.68 8.71
N LEU A 274 1.41 29.51 9.40
CA LEU A 274 2.43 28.53 9.06
C LEU A 274 2.01 27.09 9.44
N ALA A 275 1.40 26.37 8.50
CA ALA A 275 0.95 25.00 8.68
C ALA A 275 2.04 23.96 8.39
N GLN A 276 3.03 24.28 7.54
CA GLN A 276 4.06 23.35 7.07
C GLN A 276 5.49 23.79 7.43
N PRO A 277 5.82 24.04 8.72
CA PRO A 277 7.12 24.57 9.13
C PRO A 277 8.29 23.63 8.83
N THR A 278 8.06 22.32 8.70
CA THR A 278 9.12 21.33 8.40
C THR A 278 9.36 21.12 6.91
N LEU A 279 8.47 21.65 6.06
CA LEU A 279 8.49 21.49 4.61
C LEU A 279 8.71 22.81 3.86
N ASN A 280 8.55 23.96 4.53
CA ASN A 280 9.02 25.24 4.04
C ASN A 280 10.49 25.48 4.42
N TRP A 281 11.26 25.91 3.43
CA TRP A 281 12.70 26.11 3.51
C TRP A 281 13.07 27.53 3.10
N LEU A 282 14.14 28.02 3.70
CA LEU A 282 14.84 29.23 3.32
C LEU A 282 16.31 28.87 3.09
N LYS A 283 16.88 29.29 1.96
CA LYS A 283 18.32 29.47 1.83
C LYS A 283 18.63 30.94 2.08
N GLY A 284 19.15 31.26 3.26
CA GLY A 284 19.53 32.63 3.56
C GLY A 284 20.97 32.93 3.15
N ILE A 285 21.25 34.20 2.85
CA ILE A 285 22.62 34.67 2.67
C ILE A 285 23.38 34.71 4.00
N ASN A 286 24.71 34.71 3.95
CA ASN A 286 25.53 34.74 5.16
C ASN A 286 25.64 36.16 5.73
N CYS A 287 24.78 36.47 6.69
CA CYS A 287 24.81 37.72 7.47
C CYS A 287 25.47 37.54 8.85
N GLY A 288 26.37 36.56 8.99
CA GLY A 288 27.04 36.23 10.24
C GLY A 288 26.14 35.52 11.26
N PRO A 289 26.59 35.41 12.53
CA PRO A 289 25.93 34.58 13.55
C PRO A 289 24.50 35.01 13.91
N PHE A 290 24.13 36.25 13.61
CA PHE A 290 22.80 36.80 13.87
C PHE A 290 21.91 36.85 12.62
N GLY A 291 22.37 36.28 11.50
CA GLY A 291 21.61 36.20 10.25
C GLY A 291 20.40 35.26 10.31
N CYS A 292 19.63 35.25 9.22
CA CYS A 292 18.43 34.43 9.04
C CYS A 292 18.62 33.45 7.86
N PRO A 293 19.17 32.22 8.04
CA PRO A 293 19.66 31.63 9.30
C PRO A 293 21.06 32.12 9.72
N PRO A 294 21.48 31.82 10.98
CA PRO A 294 22.83 32.09 11.44
C PRO A 294 23.89 31.53 10.48
N ASN A 295 24.77 32.41 9.99
CA ASN A 295 25.81 32.14 8.99
C ASN A 295 25.31 31.71 7.61
N GLY A 296 24.02 31.90 7.32
CA GLY A 296 23.39 31.59 6.03
C GLY A 296 23.25 30.09 5.76
N GLY A 297 22.86 29.76 4.53
CA GLY A 297 22.62 28.39 4.09
C GLY A 297 21.17 27.95 4.25
N TRP A 298 20.94 26.66 4.06
CA TRP A 298 19.61 26.06 4.07
C TRP A 298 19.12 25.81 5.49
N VAL A 299 17.85 26.14 5.71
CA VAL A 299 17.17 25.90 6.98
C VAL A 299 15.67 25.70 6.74
N ARG A 300 15.06 24.83 7.54
CA ARG A 300 13.60 24.70 7.60
C ARG A 300 13.00 25.81 8.43
N PHE A 301 11.77 26.22 8.15
CA PHE A 301 11.09 27.20 8.99
C PHE A 301 10.99 26.75 10.44
N SER A 302 10.79 25.46 10.71
CA SER A 302 10.78 24.87 12.05
C SER A 302 12.06 25.13 12.86
N ASN A 303 13.19 25.31 12.16
CA ASN A 303 14.52 25.50 12.75
C ASN A 303 15.00 26.96 12.65
N LEU A 304 14.25 27.83 11.96
CA LEU A 304 14.48 29.28 12.01
C LEU A 304 14.08 29.80 13.38
N ASN A 305 14.81 30.80 13.88
CA ASN A 305 14.38 31.54 15.06
C ASN A 305 13.03 32.25 14.77
N SER A 306 12.23 32.53 15.80
CA SER A 306 10.91 33.16 15.62
C SER A 306 10.98 34.58 15.03
N LEU A 307 12.13 35.23 15.11
CA LEU A 307 12.41 36.57 14.56
C LEU A 307 12.67 36.55 13.04
N CYS A 308 13.01 35.39 12.49
CA CYS A 308 13.34 35.19 11.08
C CYS A 308 12.29 34.35 10.34
N ARG A 309 11.41 33.69 11.08
CA ARG A 309 10.45 32.72 10.55
C ARG A 309 9.22 33.46 10.01
N PRO A 310 8.88 33.27 8.72
CA PRO A 310 7.64 33.80 8.18
C PRO A 310 6.40 33.27 8.92
N SER A 311 5.33 34.07 8.93
CA SER A 311 4.08 33.74 9.60
C SER A 311 3.21 32.75 8.84
N GLY A 312 3.40 32.60 7.52
CA GLY A 312 2.65 31.70 6.64
C GLY A 312 3.53 30.73 5.86
N ASP A 313 2.89 29.83 5.09
CA ASP A 313 3.58 28.92 4.16
C ASP A 313 3.90 29.65 2.85
N TRP A 314 4.96 29.22 2.13
CA TRP A 314 5.30 29.84 0.84
C TRP A 314 4.16 29.69 -0.18
N VAL A 315 3.81 30.80 -0.86
CA VAL A 315 2.81 30.79 -1.92
C VAL A 315 3.44 30.31 -3.22
N MET A 316 3.62 28.99 -3.28
CA MET A 316 4.10 28.28 -4.46
C MET A 316 3.44 26.90 -4.57
N ARG A 317 3.35 26.38 -5.78
CA ARG A 317 2.82 25.03 -6.05
C ARG A 317 3.42 24.44 -7.31
N ALA A 318 3.44 23.12 -7.41
CA ALA A 318 3.85 22.40 -8.61
C ALA A 318 2.76 21.43 -9.07
N LYS A 319 2.46 21.43 -10.36
CA LYS A 319 1.73 20.38 -11.05
C LYS A 319 2.75 19.41 -11.66
N TRP A 320 2.56 18.13 -11.42
CA TRP A 320 3.44 17.08 -11.90
C TRP A 320 2.68 15.84 -12.33
N THR A 321 3.28 15.09 -13.24
CA THR A 321 2.73 13.84 -13.79
C THR A 321 3.68 12.70 -13.47
N SER A 322 3.17 11.61 -12.89
CA SER A 322 3.96 10.38 -12.75
C SER A 322 4.16 9.74 -14.11
N LEU A 323 5.41 9.42 -14.47
CA LEU A 323 5.72 8.71 -15.72
C LEU A 323 5.29 7.23 -15.68
N ASN A 324 5.03 6.69 -14.49
CA ASN A 324 4.49 5.34 -14.32
C ASN A 324 2.96 5.32 -14.38
N CYS A 325 2.31 6.49 -14.34
CA CYS A 325 0.87 6.54 -14.36
C CYS A 325 0.36 6.12 -15.74
N GLN A 326 -0.48 5.10 -15.72
CA GLN A 326 -1.27 4.64 -16.86
C GLN A 326 -2.73 4.86 -16.48
N PRO A 327 -3.45 5.78 -17.16
CA PRO A 327 -4.87 6.03 -16.90
C PRO A 327 -5.68 4.74 -16.86
N GLY A 328 -6.46 4.54 -15.79
CA GLY A 328 -7.28 3.36 -15.56
C GLY A 328 -6.53 2.11 -15.09
N VAL A 329 -5.25 2.20 -14.71
CA VAL A 329 -4.45 1.11 -14.10
C VAL A 329 -4.01 1.48 -12.68
N GLY A 330 -4.22 0.56 -11.73
CA GLY A 330 -3.95 0.78 -10.32
C GLY A 330 -4.15 -0.48 -9.47
N ALA A 331 -3.94 -0.38 -8.17
CA ALA A 331 -4.11 -1.47 -7.22
C ALA A 331 -5.58 -1.89 -7.14
N CYS A 332 -5.79 -3.20 -7.18
CA CYS A 332 -7.06 -3.87 -7.06
C CYS A 332 -7.01 -4.79 -5.84
N CYS A 333 -7.76 -4.44 -4.80
CA CYS A 333 -7.88 -5.26 -3.60
C CYS A 333 -9.00 -6.29 -3.83
N LEU A 334 -8.63 -7.56 -3.98
CA LEU A 334 -9.60 -8.63 -4.17
C LEU A 334 -10.22 -9.07 -2.83
N PRO A 335 -11.46 -9.58 -2.82
CA PRO A 335 -12.10 -10.10 -1.60
C PRO A 335 -11.33 -11.25 -0.93
N SER A 336 -10.49 -11.96 -1.70
CA SER A 336 -9.58 -13.00 -1.20
C SER A 336 -8.40 -12.46 -0.38
N GLY A 337 -8.23 -11.13 -0.32
CA GLY A 337 -7.07 -10.48 0.32
C GLY A 337 -5.84 -10.37 -0.57
N GLN A 338 -5.90 -10.86 -1.81
CA GLN A 338 -4.86 -10.64 -2.81
C GLN A 338 -4.92 -9.20 -3.34
N CYS A 339 -3.76 -8.58 -3.54
CA CYS A 339 -3.65 -7.32 -4.26
C CYS A 339 -2.90 -7.53 -5.57
N GLN A 340 -3.43 -6.97 -6.66
CA GLN A 340 -2.72 -6.89 -7.94
C GLN A 340 -2.90 -5.50 -8.55
N VAL A 341 -1.93 -5.05 -9.36
CA VAL A 341 -2.08 -3.84 -10.16
C VAL A 341 -2.70 -4.22 -11.50
N THR A 342 -3.88 -3.70 -11.81
CA THR A 342 -4.61 -4.01 -13.05
C THR A 342 -5.54 -2.88 -13.49
N THR A 343 -6.23 -3.06 -14.61
CA THR A 343 -7.20 -2.08 -15.09
C THR A 343 -8.45 -2.06 -14.21
N ILE A 344 -9.13 -0.91 -14.13
CA ILE A 344 -10.41 -0.80 -13.41
C ILE A 344 -11.44 -1.85 -13.88
N GLY A 345 -11.51 -2.10 -15.19
CA GLY A 345 -12.44 -3.07 -15.77
C GLY A 345 -12.14 -4.50 -15.32
N LEU A 346 -10.86 -4.90 -15.29
CA LEU A 346 -10.48 -6.21 -14.78
C LEU A 346 -10.72 -6.31 -13.27
N CYS A 347 -10.42 -5.24 -12.53
CA CYS A 347 -10.64 -5.21 -11.08
C CYS A 347 -12.11 -5.43 -10.72
N GLN A 348 -13.02 -4.70 -11.37
CA GLN A 348 -14.46 -4.84 -11.18
C GLN A 348 -14.96 -6.22 -11.61
N SER A 349 -14.43 -6.78 -12.71
CA SER A 349 -14.79 -8.13 -13.16
C SER A 349 -14.42 -9.24 -12.16
N GLN A 350 -13.45 -8.98 -11.28
CA GLN A 350 -13.02 -9.89 -10.22
C GLN A 350 -13.63 -9.57 -8.85
N ALA A 351 -14.68 -8.74 -8.82
CA ALA A 351 -15.30 -8.21 -7.60
C ALA A 351 -14.30 -7.51 -6.65
N GLY A 352 -13.19 -7.00 -7.18
CA GLY A 352 -12.17 -6.27 -6.45
C GLY A 352 -12.54 -4.80 -6.23
N GLN A 353 -11.96 -4.22 -5.19
CA GLN A 353 -12.02 -2.79 -4.87
C GLN A 353 -10.82 -2.08 -5.49
N TYR A 354 -11.08 -1.26 -6.51
CA TYR A 354 -10.07 -0.46 -7.19
C TYR A 354 -9.67 0.74 -6.33
N GLN A 355 -8.37 0.92 -6.10
CA GLN A 355 -7.83 1.94 -5.19
C GLN A 355 -7.44 3.24 -5.90
N GLY A 356 -7.85 3.40 -7.16
CA GLY A 356 -7.52 4.56 -8.00
C GLY A 356 -6.29 4.34 -8.87
N ASP A 357 -6.12 5.21 -9.86
CA ASP A 357 -5.03 5.13 -10.83
C ASP A 357 -3.67 5.32 -10.16
N ASN A 358 -2.64 4.63 -10.67
CA ASN A 358 -1.27 4.65 -10.16
C ASN A 358 -1.12 4.24 -8.68
N SER A 359 -2.16 3.70 -8.04
CA SER A 359 -2.05 3.09 -6.72
C SER A 359 -1.24 1.79 -6.81
N SER A 360 -0.39 1.53 -5.81
CA SER A 360 0.43 0.31 -5.74
C SER A 360 -0.11 -0.64 -4.69
N CYS A 361 0.14 -1.93 -4.89
CA CYS A 361 -0.16 -2.94 -3.90
C CYS A 361 0.75 -2.79 -2.70
N GLY A 362 0.18 -2.31 -1.59
CA GLY A 362 0.84 -2.20 -0.31
C GLY A 362 -0.10 -2.60 0.81
N PRO A 363 0.43 -2.93 2.00
CA PRO A 363 -0.38 -3.31 3.15
C PRO A 363 -1.33 -2.19 3.63
N GLU A 364 -0.97 -0.93 3.38
CA GLU A 364 -1.84 0.23 3.66
C GLU A 364 -2.93 0.42 2.59
N THR A 365 -2.59 0.18 1.31
CA THR A 365 -3.52 0.31 0.17
C THR A 365 -4.55 -0.81 0.12
N CYS A 366 -4.10 -2.04 0.38
CA CYS A 366 -4.94 -3.23 0.47
C CYS A 366 -4.65 -3.94 1.79
N PRO A 367 -5.26 -3.49 2.90
CA PRO A 367 -5.11 -4.16 4.17
C PRO A 367 -5.62 -5.59 4.07
N ALA A 368 -4.80 -6.54 4.54
CA ALA A 368 -5.17 -7.95 4.56
C ALA A 368 -6.50 -8.12 5.33
N PRO A 369 -7.47 -8.85 4.77
CA PRO A 369 -8.77 -8.99 5.38
C PRO A 369 -8.64 -9.71 6.73
N THR A 370 -9.38 -9.22 7.71
CA THR A 370 -9.54 -9.90 8.99
C THR A 370 -10.73 -10.86 8.92
N GLY A 371 -10.69 -11.88 9.76
CA GLY A 371 -11.74 -12.88 9.89
C GLY A 371 -11.76 -13.49 11.28
N ALA A 372 -12.80 -14.26 11.57
CA ALA A 372 -12.95 -14.98 12.81
C ALA A 372 -11.88 -16.08 12.89
N CYS A 373 -11.05 -16.00 13.93
CA CYS A 373 -10.05 -16.99 14.28
C CYS A 373 -10.53 -17.80 15.47
N CYS A 374 -10.75 -19.09 15.25
CA CYS A 374 -11.40 -19.98 16.20
C CYS A 374 -10.45 -20.95 16.85
N PHE A 375 -10.43 -20.94 18.18
CA PHE A 375 -9.61 -21.85 18.99
C PHE A 375 -10.43 -23.07 19.44
N SER A 376 -9.74 -24.13 19.87
CA SER A 376 -10.35 -25.41 20.26
C SER A 376 -11.35 -25.31 21.43
N ASN A 377 -11.25 -24.25 22.24
CA ASN A 377 -12.13 -23.98 23.38
C ASN A 377 -13.33 -23.07 23.04
N ASN A 378 -13.68 -22.93 21.75
CA ASN A 378 -14.74 -22.04 21.26
C ASN A 378 -14.46 -20.53 21.45
N PHE A 379 -13.28 -20.15 21.92
CA PHE A 379 -12.86 -18.76 21.96
C PHE A 379 -12.56 -18.26 20.55
N CYS A 380 -12.89 -17.00 20.28
CA CYS A 380 -12.76 -16.39 18.96
C CYS A 380 -12.13 -14.99 19.06
N LEU A 381 -11.15 -14.73 18.20
CA LEU A 381 -10.57 -13.41 17.97
C LEU A 381 -10.68 -13.04 16.50
N THR A 382 -10.85 -11.74 16.18
CA THR A 382 -10.81 -11.29 14.78
C THR A 382 -9.35 -11.00 14.41
N LEU A 383 -8.75 -11.87 13.60
CA LEU A 383 -7.33 -11.83 13.23
C LEU A 383 -7.17 -11.95 11.71
N LYS A 384 -5.98 -11.59 11.19
CA LYS A 384 -5.58 -11.95 9.83
C LYS A 384 -5.33 -13.46 9.76
N GLU A 385 -5.42 -14.05 8.58
CA GLU A 385 -5.23 -15.50 8.39
C GLU A 385 -3.90 -16.00 8.96
N VAL A 386 -2.80 -15.32 8.62
CA VAL A 386 -1.45 -15.69 9.09
C VAL A 386 -1.29 -15.58 10.61
N ASP A 387 -1.89 -14.55 11.22
CA ASP A 387 -1.87 -14.35 12.67
C ASP A 387 -2.70 -15.42 13.38
N CYS A 388 -3.82 -15.83 12.77
CA CYS A 388 -4.68 -16.88 13.27
C CYS A 388 -3.99 -18.25 13.27
N GLN A 389 -3.38 -18.62 12.14
CA GLN A 389 -2.62 -19.86 12.01
C GLN A 389 -1.41 -19.87 12.95
N GLY A 390 -0.71 -18.74 13.05
CA GLY A 390 0.42 -18.57 13.99
C GLY A 390 0.01 -18.70 15.46
N ALA A 391 -1.22 -18.32 15.81
CA ALA A 391 -1.79 -18.53 17.14
C ALA A 391 -2.34 -19.94 17.38
N GLY A 392 -2.32 -20.83 16.37
CA GLY A 392 -2.90 -22.19 16.45
C GLY A 392 -4.42 -22.23 16.36
N GLY A 393 -5.05 -21.17 15.84
CA GLY A 393 -6.49 -21.12 15.57
C GLY A 393 -6.85 -21.54 14.15
N THR A 394 -8.13 -21.82 13.93
CA THR A 394 -8.72 -22.06 12.60
C THR A 394 -9.36 -20.79 12.08
N TRP A 395 -8.89 -20.30 10.94
CA TRP A 395 -9.44 -19.10 10.31
C TRP A 395 -10.67 -19.44 9.45
N LEU A 396 -11.79 -18.76 9.70
CA LEU A 396 -13.09 -19.10 9.10
C LEU A 396 -13.40 -18.37 7.78
N GLY A 397 -12.46 -17.57 7.26
CA GLY A 397 -12.65 -16.81 6.03
C GLY A 397 -12.70 -15.29 6.26
N PRO A 398 -12.53 -14.49 5.19
CA PRO A 398 -12.52 -13.04 5.29
C PRO A 398 -13.91 -12.53 5.65
N ALA A 399 -13.98 -11.42 6.39
CA ALA A 399 -15.22 -10.77 6.83
C ALA A 399 -16.15 -11.65 7.71
N THR A 400 -15.66 -12.79 8.21
CA THR A 400 -16.34 -13.52 9.29
C THR A 400 -16.05 -12.82 10.63
N ALA A 401 -17.07 -12.66 11.46
CA ALA A 401 -16.94 -11.97 12.74
C ALA A 401 -17.15 -12.93 13.91
N CYS A 402 -16.36 -12.73 14.98
CA CYS A 402 -16.64 -13.35 16.26
C CYS A 402 -17.86 -12.67 16.89
N VAL A 403 -18.80 -13.45 17.43
CA VAL A 403 -19.95 -12.91 18.16
C VAL A 403 -19.74 -13.20 19.64
N ASN A 404 -19.63 -12.16 20.47
CA ASN A 404 -19.36 -12.28 21.91
C ASN A 404 -18.12 -13.15 22.24
N ASN A 405 -17.05 -13.01 21.47
CA ASN A 405 -15.81 -13.82 21.55
C ASN A 405 -16.06 -15.34 21.37
N GLN A 406 -17.18 -15.72 20.77
CA GLN A 406 -17.50 -17.10 20.42
C GLN A 406 -17.38 -17.31 18.91
N CYS A 407 -17.03 -18.54 18.55
CA CYS A 407 -16.95 -18.95 17.16
C CYS A 407 -18.32 -18.89 16.49
N PRO A 408 -18.44 -18.24 15.32
CA PRO A 408 -19.69 -18.21 14.60
C PRO A 408 -20.05 -19.61 14.06
N SER A 409 -21.34 -19.91 14.05
CA SER A 409 -21.89 -21.20 13.66
C SER A 409 -22.39 -21.22 12.21
N GLY A 410 -22.61 -22.41 11.68
CA GLY A 410 -23.20 -22.66 10.37
C GLY A 410 -23.80 -24.07 10.29
N ALA A 411 -24.38 -24.40 9.15
CA ALA A 411 -24.90 -25.73 8.86
C ALA A 411 -23.76 -26.75 8.79
N CYS A 412 -23.96 -27.89 9.45
CA CYS A 412 -23.07 -29.04 9.46
C CYS A 412 -23.84 -30.25 8.93
N CYS A 413 -23.38 -30.79 7.80
CA CYS A 413 -23.92 -32.02 7.24
C CYS A 413 -23.21 -33.21 7.85
N LEU A 414 -23.94 -33.98 8.67
CA LEU A 414 -23.41 -35.17 9.30
C LEU A 414 -23.51 -36.38 8.34
N PRO A 415 -22.73 -37.45 8.58
CA PRO A 415 -22.64 -38.60 7.65
C PRO A 415 -23.96 -39.32 7.38
N LEU A 416 -24.95 -39.22 8.27
CA LEU A 416 -26.27 -39.84 8.11
C LEU A 416 -27.28 -38.91 7.42
N GLY A 417 -26.82 -37.83 6.78
CA GLY A 417 -27.66 -36.88 6.04
C GLY A 417 -28.40 -35.88 6.93
N ASN A 418 -28.28 -35.98 8.25
CA ASN A 418 -28.83 -35.02 9.19
C ASN A 418 -28.02 -33.71 9.18
N CYS A 419 -28.74 -32.58 9.20
CA CYS A 419 -28.12 -31.26 9.31
C CYS A 419 -28.27 -30.73 10.74
N VAL A 420 -27.17 -30.27 11.33
CA VAL A 420 -27.18 -29.55 12.61
C VAL A 420 -26.50 -28.20 12.47
N THR A 421 -26.94 -27.19 13.21
CA THR A 421 -26.22 -25.91 13.28
C THR A 421 -25.16 -26.01 14.36
N SER A 422 -23.89 -25.88 13.99
CA SER A 422 -22.76 -26.06 14.91
C SER A 422 -21.57 -25.18 14.51
N THR A 423 -20.51 -25.17 15.32
CA THR A 423 -19.23 -24.54 14.93
C THR A 423 -18.45 -25.49 14.01
N GLN A 424 -17.51 -24.95 13.22
CA GLN A 424 -16.69 -25.79 12.32
C GLN A 424 -15.94 -26.89 13.07
N ALA A 425 -15.35 -26.58 14.22
CA ALA A 425 -14.61 -27.56 15.03
C ALA A 425 -15.53 -28.69 15.55
N ALA A 426 -16.71 -28.34 16.05
CA ALA A 426 -17.68 -29.32 16.53
C ALA A 426 -18.30 -30.13 15.38
N CYS A 427 -18.40 -29.55 14.18
CA CYS A 427 -18.85 -30.25 12.97
C CYS A 427 -17.84 -31.33 12.53
N LEU A 428 -16.58 -30.93 12.40
CA LEU A 428 -15.48 -31.85 12.06
C LEU A 428 -15.30 -32.93 13.14
N GLY A 429 -15.46 -32.58 14.41
CA GLY A 429 -15.40 -33.52 15.53
C GLY A 429 -16.51 -34.59 15.51
N GLN A 430 -17.62 -34.33 14.82
CA GLN A 430 -18.71 -35.31 14.60
C GLN A 430 -18.56 -36.06 13.27
N GLY A 431 -17.44 -35.88 12.55
CA GLY A 431 -17.24 -36.44 11.21
C GLY A 431 -18.09 -35.79 10.13
N GLY A 432 -18.69 -34.62 10.40
CA GLY A 432 -19.53 -33.89 9.46
C GLY A 432 -18.75 -32.94 8.55
N THR A 433 -19.43 -32.47 7.50
CA THR A 433 -18.94 -31.46 6.56
C THR A 433 -19.59 -30.11 6.83
N PHE A 434 -18.77 -29.13 7.21
CA PHE A 434 -19.22 -27.76 7.53
C PHE A 434 -19.48 -26.97 6.24
N GLN A 435 -20.63 -26.29 6.17
CA GLN A 435 -21.12 -25.61 4.95
C GLN A 435 -20.81 -24.09 4.94
N GLY A 436 -19.95 -23.65 5.86
CA GLY A 436 -19.56 -22.25 6.00
C GLY A 436 -20.38 -21.49 7.04
N VAL A 437 -19.80 -20.40 7.54
CA VAL A 437 -20.42 -19.54 8.57
C VAL A 437 -21.72 -18.91 8.05
N GLY A 438 -22.76 -18.90 8.88
CA GLY A 438 -24.05 -18.27 8.54
C GLY A 438 -24.95 -19.10 7.62
N SER A 439 -24.50 -20.27 7.15
CA SER A 439 -25.37 -21.22 6.45
C SER A 439 -26.43 -21.81 7.39
N SER A 440 -27.65 -22.02 6.89
CA SER A 440 -28.78 -22.57 7.65
C SER A 440 -29.14 -23.97 7.18
N CYS A 441 -29.40 -24.88 8.12
CA CYS A 441 -29.89 -26.23 7.83
C CYS A 441 -31.25 -26.27 7.10
N GLN A 442 -32.00 -25.16 7.05
CA GLN A 442 -33.25 -25.08 6.30
C GLN A 442 -33.02 -24.94 4.79
N SER A 443 -31.91 -24.32 4.40
CA SER A 443 -31.54 -24.07 2.99
C SER A 443 -30.43 -24.99 2.49
N THR A 444 -29.68 -25.59 3.41
CA THR A 444 -28.59 -26.51 3.10
C THR A 444 -29.15 -27.89 2.83
N ASN A 445 -28.92 -28.40 1.62
CA ASN A 445 -29.29 -29.76 1.26
C ASN A 445 -28.14 -30.70 1.61
N CYS A 446 -28.25 -31.43 2.72
CA CYS A 446 -27.23 -32.40 3.11
C CYS A 446 -27.40 -33.69 2.31
N PRO A 447 -26.31 -34.23 1.72
CA PRO A 447 -26.38 -35.50 1.00
C PRO A 447 -26.96 -36.60 1.89
N GLN A 448 -28.01 -37.26 1.43
CA GLN A 448 -28.58 -38.41 2.13
C GLN A 448 -27.68 -39.63 1.92
N PRO A 449 -27.49 -40.48 2.93
CA PRO A 449 -26.69 -41.69 2.80
C PRO A 449 -27.37 -42.67 1.84
N SER A 450 -26.60 -43.28 0.94
CA SER A 450 -27.06 -44.42 0.16
C SER A 450 -27.11 -45.69 1.02
N GLY A 451 -27.96 -46.63 0.64
CA GLY A 451 -28.06 -47.97 1.22
C GLY A 451 -28.49 -48.98 0.17
N ALA A 452 -28.52 -50.26 0.54
CA ALA A 452 -29.00 -51.34 -0.30
C ALA A 452 -30.51 -51.19 -0.56
N CYS A 453 -30.85 -51.13 -1.84
CA CYS A 453 -32.20 -51.11 -2.35
C CYS A 453 -32.47 -52.42 -3.07
N CYS A 454 -33.29 -53.28 -2.48
CA CYS A 454 -33.59 -54.61 -3.00
C CYS A 454 -34.85 -54.56 -3.87
N LEU A 455 -34.71 -54.88 -5.15
CA LEU A 455 -35.84 -54.98 -6.07
C LEU A 455 -36.47 -56.38 -5.98
N GLY A 456 -37.77 -56.48 -6.28
CA GLY A 456 -38.51 -57.74 -6.23
C GLY A 456 -38.02 -58.86 -7.16
N ASN A 457 -37.01 -58.61 -8.00
CA ASN A 457 -36.34 -59.59 -8.85
C ASN A 457 -34.96 -60.04 -8.33
N GLY A 458 -34.61 -59.72 -7.07
CA GLY A 458 -33.33 -60.06 -6.45
C GLY A 458 -32.19 -59.08 -6.76
N PHE A 459 -32.40 -58.11 -7.65
CA PHE A 459 -31.36 -57.13 -7.98
C PHE A 459 -31.19 -56.09 -6.85
N CYS A 460 -29.95 -55.69 -6.57
CA CYS A 460 -29.64 -54.69 -5.54
C CYS A 460 -28.95 -53.46 -6.13
N LEU A 461 -29.44 -52.28 -5.77
CA LEU A 461 -28.83 -50.99 -6.12
C LEU A 461 -28.45 -50.20 -4.86
N SER A 462 -27.33 -49.47 -4.89
CA SER A 462 -26.98 -48.52 -3.83
C SER A 462 -27.63 -47.16 -4.13
N LEU A 463 -28.78 -46.90 -3.51
CA LEU A 463 -29.61 -45.70 -3.73
C LEU A 463 -29.88 -44.98 -2.41
N SER A 464 -30.25 -43.70 -2.47
CA SER A 464 -30.84 -43.04 -1.30
C SER A 464 -32.22 -43.64 -0.99
N GLU A 465 -32.69 -43.48 0.25
CA GLU A 465 -34.01 -43.98 0.67
C GLU A 465 -35.13 -43.48 -0.26
N THR A 466 -35.10 -42.20 -0.64
CA THR A 466 -36.13 -41.60 -1.51
C THR A 466 -36.10 -42.19 -2.92
N GLU A 467 -34.90 -42.41 -3.48
CA GLU A 467 -34.76 -43.05 -4.79
C GLU A 467 -35.22 -44.50 -4.75
N CYS A 468 -34.91 -45.23 -3.67
CA CYS A 468 -35.32 -46.61 -3.50
C CYS A 468 -36.84 -46.76 -3.37
N LEU A 469 -37.48 -45.96 -2.53
CA LEU A 469 -38.94 -45.95 -2.35
C LEU A 469 -39.68 -45.43 -3.60
N GLY A 470 -38.98 -44.79 -4.53
CA GLY A 470 -39.52 -44.36 -5.82
C GLY A 470 -39.59 -45.47 -6.87
N LEU A 471 -38.95 -46.62 -6.64
CA LEU A 471 -38.97 -47.77 -7.53
C LEU A 471 -40.12 -48.73 -7.16
N PRO A 472 -40.85 -49.28 -8.15
CA PRO A 472 -41.87 -50.28 -7.89
C PRO A 472 -41.23 -51.56 -7.34
N ASP A 473 -41.89 -52.18 -6.35
CA ASP A 473 -41.49 -53.43 -5.71
C ASP A 473 -40.05 -53.43 -5.13
N ALA A 474 -39.57 -52.25 -4.71
CA ALA A 474 -38.25 -52.08 -4.09
C ALA A 474 -38.35 -51.87 -2.57
N THR A 475 -37.41 -52.44 -1.83
CA THR A 475 -37.31 -52.34 -0.36
C THR A 475 -35.96 -51.78 0.05
N PHE A 476 -35.97 -50.66 0.77
CA PHE A 476 -34.75 -50.07 1.32
C PHE A 476 -34.36 -50.80 2.62
N LYS A 477 -33.14 -51.36 2.67
CA LYS A 477 -32.66 -52.15 3.81
C LYS A 477 -31.95 -51.32 4.89
N GLY A 478 -31.90 -50.00 4.73
CA GLY A 478 -31.35 -49.05 5.70
C GLY A 478 -30.09 -48.34 5.20
N PRO A 479 -29.74 -47.18 5.80
CA PRO A 479 -28.59 -46.38 5.37
C PRO A 479 -27.27 -47.12 5.60
N LEU A 480 -26.30 -46.91 4.69
CA LEU A 480 -24.96 -47.52 4.72
C LEU A 480 -24.91 -49.05 4.59
N THR A 481 -26.04 -49.70 4.29
CA THR A 481 -26.05 -51.11 3.89
C THR A 481 -25.53 -51.28 2.46
N THR A 482 -24.98 -52.45 2.15
CA THR A 482 -24.28 -52.71 0.87
C THR A 482 -24.95 -53.80 0.05
N CYS A 483 -24.84 -53.70 -1.28
CA CYS A 483 -25.28 -54.73 -2.22
C CYS A 483 -24.20 -55.80 -2.46
N VAL A 484 -23.51 -56.24 -1.40
CA VAL A 484 -22.52 -57.31 -1.54
C VAL A 484 -23.27 -58.62 -1.76
N ASP A 485 -22.80 -59.37 -2.75
CA ASP A 485 -23.17 -60.76 -3.04
C ASP A 485 -21.95 -61.59 -2.63
N GLY A 486 -21.99 -62.12 -1.40
CA GLY A 486 -20.88 -62.82 -0.77
C GLY A 486 -20.72 -64.26 -1.27
N ASN A 487 -21.83 -64.90 -1.67
CA ASN A 487 -21.88 -66.27 -2.14
C ASN A 487 -21.76 -66.39 -3.68
N GLY A 488 -21.93 -65.28 -4.41
CA GLY A 488 -21.77 -65.20 -5.85
C GLY A 488 -22.94 -65.75 -6.66
N ASN A 489 -24.14 -65.89 -6.06
CA ASN A 489 -25.31 -66.47 -6.72
C ASN A 489 -26.07 -65.48 -7.62
N GLY A 490 -25.64 -64.21 -7.65
CA GLY A 490 -26.24 -63.15 -8.48
C GLY A 490 -27.32 -62.31 -7.77
N THR A 491 -27.61 -62.60 -6.50
CA THR A 491 -28.46 -61.82 -5.59
C THR A 491 -27.59 -61.26 -4.47
N ALA A 492 -27.81 -60.01 -4.05
CA ALA A 492 -27.06 -59.50 -2.90
C ALA A 492 -27.58 -60.14 -1.60
N ASP A 493 -26.70 -60.56 -0.70
CA ASP A 493 -27.04 -61.28 0.56
C ASP A 493 -28.15 -60.58 1.36
N ILE A 494 -28.13 -59.23 1.40
CA ILE A 494 -29.13 -58.43 2.12
C ILE A 494 -30.52 -58.40 1.47
N CYS A 495 -30.58 -58.80 0.20
CA CYS A 495 -31.78 -58.87 -0.64
C CYS A 495 -32.28 -60.30 -0.83
N GLU A 496 -31.54 -61.30 -0.36
CA GLU A 496 -31.99 -62.67 -0.36
C GLU A 496 -33.16 -62.82 0.60
N THR A 497 -34.12 -63.64 0.18
CA THR A 497 -35.02 -64.29 1.14
C THR A 497 -34.23 -65.46 1.66
N LEU A 498 -33.99 -65.51 2.99
CA LEU A 498 -33.27 -66.63 3.62
C LEU A 498 -33.82 -67.93 3.03
N CYS A 499 -32.98 -68.71 2.35
CA CYS A 499 -33.34 -70.04 1.89
C CYS A 499 -32.86 -71.01 2.95
N PRO A 500 -33.73 -71.50 3.85
CA PRO A 500 -33.28 -72.29 4.98
C PRO A 500 -32.68 -73.64 4.55
N ALA A 501 -32.91 -74.04 3.30
CA ALA A 501 -32.35 -75.24 2.68
C ALA A 501 -30.88 -75.08 2.22
N ASP A 502 -30.39 -73.85 2.01
CA ASP A 502 -28.96 -73.54 1.82
C ASP A 502 -28.30 -73.43 3.20
N PHE A 503 -28.12 -74.61 3.81
CA PHE A 503 -27.70 -74.76 5.19
C PHE A 503 -26.27 -74.27 5.44
N ASP A 504 -25.38 -74.42 4.45
CA ASP A 504 -23.99 -73.97 4.56
C ASP A 504 -23.75 -72.56 4.03
N GLN A 505 -24.81 -71.91 3.53
CA GLN A 505 -24.85 -70.54 3.00
C GLN A 505 -23.90 -70.36 1.81
N SER A 506 -23.72 -71.40 1.00
CA SER A 506 -22.91 -71.38 -0.22
C SER A 506 -23.60 -70.70 -1.40
N GLY A 507 -24.89 -70.38 -1.27
CA GLY A 507 -25.71 -69.76 -2.31
C GLY A 507 -26.32 -70.77 -3.29
N PHE A 508 -26.14 -72.07 -3.07
CA PHE A 508 -26.69 -73.15 -3.87
C PHE A 508 -27.27 -74.22 -2.95
N VAL A 509 -28.49 -74.70 -3.22
CA VAL A 509 -29.04 -75.88 -2.53
C VAL A 509 -28.50 -77.14 -3.21
N ASP A 510 -27.48 -77.75 -2.62
CA ASP A 510 -26.85 -78.95 -3.15
C ASP A 510 -26.52 -80.01 -2.07
N ILE A 511 -25.79 -81.07 -2.43
CA ILE A 511 -25.62 -82.20 -1.51
C ILE A 511 -24.78 -81.82 -0.29
N GLU A 512 -23.98 -80.76 -0.37
CA GLU A 512 -23.20 -80.23 0.72
C GLU A 512 -24.11 -79.63 1.82
N ASP A 513 -25.23 -78.98 1.49
CA ASP A 513 -26.24 -78.54 2.47
C ASP A 513 -26.93 -79.71 3.15
N TYR A 514 -27.37 -80.68 2.35
CA TYR A 514 -28.08 -81.84 2.88
C TYR A 514 -27.20 -82.61 3.86
N THR A 515 -25.94 -82.82 3.49
CA THR A 515 -25.00 -83.52 4.36
C THR A 515 -24.64 -82.69 5.60
N SER A 516 -24.52 -81.37 5.47
CA SER A 516 -24.24 -80.47 6.60
C SER A 516 -25.42 -80.39 7.58
N PHE A 517 -26.65 -80.28 7.09
CA PHE A 517 -27.86 -80.32 7.91
C PHE A 517 -28.01 -81.68 8.61
N VAL A 518 -27.85 -82.80 7.90
CA VAL A 518 -27.95 -84.14 8.50
C VAL A 518 -26.91 -84.33 9.62
N MET A 519 -25.69 -83.81 9.44
CA MET A 519 -24.68 -83.84 10.49
C MET A 519 -25.08 -83.01 11.70
N ALA A 520 -25.59 -81.79 11.51
CA ALA A 520 -26.08 -80.94 12.60
C ALA A 520 -27.27 -81.59 13.33
N PHE A 521 -28.20 -82.18 12.58
CA PHE A 521 -29.36 -82.90 13.07
C PHE A 521 -28.99 -84.11 13.92
N GLU A 522 -28.07 -84.96 13.43
CA GLU A 522 -27.60 -86.14 14.18
C GLU A 522 -26.83 -85.77 15.46
N LEU A 523 -26.21 -84.59 15.49
CA LEU A 523 -25.53 -84.04 16.65
C LEU A 523 -26.49 -83.32 17.63
N GLY A 524 -27.73 -83.05 17.22
CA GLY A 524 -28.69 -82.26 17.98
C GLY A 524 -28.22 -80.81 18.16
N ASP A 525 -27.53 -80.24 17.16
CA ASP A 525 -27.07 -78.87 17.18
C ASP A 525 -28.24 -77.91 16.92
N ASP A 526 -28.35 -76.82 17.69
CA ASP A 526 -29.45 -75.85 17.59
C ASP A 526 -29.55 -75.22 16.18
N SER A 527 -28.51 -75.28 15.35
CA SER A 527 -28.58 -74.86 13.94
C SER A 527 -29.52 -75.73 13.08
N ALA A 528 -29.83 -76.96 13.52
CA ALA A 528 -30.76 -77.87 12.84
C ALA A 528 -32.23 -77.71 13.28
N ASP A 529 -32.54 -76.75 14.17
CA ASP A 529 -33.93 -76.35 14.51
C ASP A 529 -34.50 -75.50 13.37
N PHE A 530 -35.01 -76.20 12.36
CA PHE A 530 -35.42 -75.65 11.07
C PHE A 530 -36.75 -74.88 11.14
N ASP A 531 -37.66 -75.29 12.03
CA ASP A 531 -38.94 -74.61 12.24
C ASP A 531 -38.96 -73.62 13.41
N GLU A 532 -37.80 -73.41 14.06
CA GLU A 532 -37.55 -72.53 15.20
C GLU A 532 -38.44 -72.86 16.42
N SER A 533 -38.77 -74.14 16.62
CA SER A 533 -39.56 -74.61 17.76
C SER A 533 -38.79 -74.62 19.08
N GLY A 534 -37.45 -74.51 19.01
CA GLY A 534 -36.52 -74.58 20.13
C GLY A 534 -36.06 -75.99 20.48
N PHE A 535 -36.34 -76.98 19.62
CA PHE A 535 -35.94 -78.38 19.77
C PHE A 535 -35.58 -78.97 18.41
N VAL A 536 -34.53 -79.79 18.34
CA VAL A 536 -34.17 -80.53 17.11
C VAL A 536 -34.88 -81.89 17.12
N ASP A 537 -35.91 -82.05 16.31
CA ASP A 537 -36.72 -83.27 16.20
C ASP A 537 -37.15 -83.61 14.76
N ILE A 538 -37.99 -84.64 14.59
CA ILE A 538 -38.28 -85.19 13.26
C ILE A 538 -39.00 -84.17 12.37
N GLU A 539 -39.69 -83.19 12.96
CA GLU A 539 -40.36 -82.11 12.25
C GLU A 539 -39.35 -81.18 11.56
N ASP A 540 -38.18 -80.91 12.17
CA ASP A 540 -37.10 -80.14 11.52
C ASP A 540 -36.52 -80.88 10.33
N PHE A 541 -36.27 -82.18 10.50
CA PHE A 541 -35.72 -82.99 9.42
C PHE A 541 -36.68 -83.03 8.22
N VAL A 542 -37.97 -83.19 8.48
CA VAL A 542 -38.99 -83.16 7.44
C VAL A 542 -39.09 -81.76 6.81
N GLY A 543 -39.06 -80.70 7.61
CA GLY A 543 -39.09 -79.31 7.16
C GLY A 543 -37.92 -79.00 6.22
N PHE A 544 -36.70 -79.34 6.63
CA PHE A 544 -35.50 -79.16 5.83
C PHE A 544 -35.55 -79.96 4.53
N VAL A 545 -35.88 -81.26 4.59
CA VAL A 545 -35.94 -82.10 3.39
C VAL A 545 -36.96 -81.56 2.38
N LEU A 546 -38.11 -81.08 2.83
CA LEU A 546 -39.11 -80.46 1.94
C LEU A 546 -38.57 -79.20 1.28
N ALA A 547 -37.96 -78.30 2.05
CA ALA A 547 -37.37 -77.08 1.49
C ALA A 547 -36.20 -77.37 0.55
N PHE A 548 -35.40 -78.39 0.86
CA PHE A 548 -34.28 -78.87 0.05
C PHE A 548 -34.76 -79.44 -1.29
N GLU A 549 -35.84 -80.22 -1.29
CA GLU A 549 -36.44 -80.76 -2.52
C GLU A 549 -37.11 -79.67 -3.37
N GLU A 550 -37.59 -78.59 -2.75
CA GLU A 550 -38.17 -77.43 -3.45
C GLU A 550 -37.11 -76.49 -4.03
N GLY A 551 -35.88 -76.50 -3.47
CA GLY A 551 -34.72 -75.79 -4.03
C GLY A 551 -34.68 -74.28 -3.74
N CYS A 552 -35.31 -73.86 -2.63
CA CYS A 552 -35.78 -72.49 -2.34
C CYS A 552 -37.07 -72.11 -3.11
#